data_AF-A0A3C1D7Z1-F1
#
_entry.id   AF-A0A3C1D7Z1-F1
#
_cell.length_a   1.000
_cell.length_b   1.000
_cell.length_c   1.000
_cell.angle_alpha   90.00
_cell.angle_beta   90.00
_cell.angle_gamma   90.00
#
_symmetry.space_group_name_H-M   'P 1'
#
loop_
_entity.id
_entity.type
_entity.pdbx_description
1 polymer ?
#
loop_
_entity_poly.entity_id
_entity_poly.type
_entity_poly.pdbx_seq_one_letter_code
_entity_poly.pdbx_strand_id
1 'polypeptide(L)'
;MEAAGFVGILIIIGIAVVAAIIIALIGLLLAKAWIKVARADEALVISGRKQRVQTTVMDADGTSRSEMSESPVTVIVNGKSLVNPITQRHEIISLR
;
A
#
# COMPACT_ATOMS: atom_id res chain seq x y z
N MET A 1 45.43 14.79 17.87
CA MET A 1 44.87 14.50 16.53
C MET A 1 45.16 15.69 15.65
N GLU A 2 45.81 15.49 14.51
CA GLU A 2 46.12 16.58 13.59
C GLU A 2 44.83 17.14 12.96
N ALA A 3 44.79 18.45 12.70
CA ALA A 3 43.61 19.12 12.12
C ALA A 3 43.16 18.45 10.80
N ALA A 4 44.10 17.92 10.03
CA ALA A 4 43.83 17.15 8.81
C ALA A 4 42.97 15.89 9.06
N GLY A 5 43.19 15.19 10.19
CA GLY A 5 42.39 14.02 10.57
C GLY A 5 40.95 14.39 10.89
N PHE A 6 40.73 15.54 11.55
CA PHE A 6 39.39 16.01 11.89
C PHE A 6 38.60 16.43 10.64
N VAL A 7 39.25 17.13 9.71
CA VAL A 7 38.67 17.52 8.42
C VAL A 7 38.27 16.28 7.60
N GLY A 8 39.13 15.26 7.55
CA GLY A 8 38.83 14.00 6.87
C GLY A 8 37.59 13.31 7.43
N ILE A 9 37.46 13.24 8.76
CA ILE A 9 36.28 12.64 9.42
C ILE A 9 35.00 13.42 9.08
N LEU A 10 35.04 14.75 9.12
CA LEU A 10 33.87 15.58 8.81
C LEU A 10 33.39 15.40 7.35
N ILE A 11 34.32 15.25 6.41
CA ILE A 11 33.97 14.98 5.00
C ILE A 11 33.27 13.62 4.87
N ILE A 12 33.81 12.57 5.50
CA ILE A 12 33.22 11.23 5.45
C ILE A 12 31.81 11.24 6.05
N ILE A 13 31.63 11.89 7.20
CA ILE A 13 30.32 12.04 7.84
C ILE A 13 29.36 12.80 6.92
N GLY A 14 29.82 13.90 6.29
CA GLY A 14 29.01 14.66 5.35
C GLY A 14 28.51 13.81 4.19
N ILE A 15 29.40 13.02 3.57
CA ILE A 15 29.03 12.10 2.47
C ILE A 15 28.05 11.04 2.97
N ALA A 16 28.28 10.46 4.15
CA ALA A 16 27.40 9.45 4.73
C ALA A 16 25.98 10.00 4.99
N VAL A 17 25.88 11.24 5.49
CA VAL A 17 24.59 11.91 5.73
C VAL A 17 23.86 12.15 4.40
N VAL A 18 24.55 12.66 3.38
CA VAL A 18 23.95 12.88 2.05
C VAL A 18 23.45 11.56 1.46
N ALA A 19 24.25 10.49 1.53
CA ALA A 19 23.85 9.16 1.08
C ALA A 19 22.61 8.65 1.83
N ALA A 20 22.56 8.82 3.15
CA ALA A 20 21.41 8.43 3.96
C ALA A 20 20.13 9.19 3.57
N ILE A 21 20.23 10.49 3.29
CA ILE A 21 19.10 11.31 2.82
C ILE A 21 18.57 10.79 1.48
N ILE A 22 19.46 10.49 0.53
CA ILE A 22 19.07 9.97 -0.79
C ILE A 22 18.33 8.63 -0.63
N ILE A 23 18.87 7.72 0.18
CA ILE A 23 18.23 6.42 0.46
C ILE A 23 16.85 6.63 1.10
N ALA A 24 16.73 7.53 2.08
CA ALA A 24 15.47 7.84 2.73
C ALA A 24 14.43 8.42 1.75
N LEU A 25 14.84 9.32 0.86
CA LEU A 25 13.97 9.88 -0.17
C LEU A 25 13.47 8.81 -1.13
N ILE A 26 14.35 7.93 -1.61
CA ILE A 26 13.96 6.80 -2.46
C ILE A 26 12.95 5.91 -1.73
N GLY A 27 13.23 5.54 -0.48
CA GLY A 27 12.31 4.75 0.35
C GLY A 27 10.94 5.42 0.51
N LEU A 28 10.90 6.74 0.73
CA LEU A 28 9.66 7.49 0.85
C LEU A 28 8.86 7.52 -0.45
N LEU A 29 9.53 7.70 -1.60
CA LEU A 29 8.87 7.68 -2.90
C LEU A 29 8.26 6.30 -3.20
N LEU A 30 8.99 5.23 -2.88
CA LEU A 30 8.48 3.86 -3.00
C LEU A 30 7.28 3.65 -2.07
N ALA A 31 7.37 4.03 -0.80
CA ALA A 31 6.25 3.91 0.14
C ALA A 31 4.99 4.67 -0.35
N LYS A 32 5.17 5.88 -0.89
CA LYS A 32 4.09 6.69 -1.46
C LYS A 32 3.42 6.00 -2.65
N ALA A 33 4.17 5.27 -3.47
CA ALA A 33 3.61 4.60 -4.64
C ALA A 33 2.64 3.45 -4.26
N TRP A 34 2.81 2.86 -3.07
CA TRP A 34 2.07 1.67 -2.65
C TRP A 34 0.82 2.01 -1.83
N ILE A 35 0.84 3.14 -1.10
CA ILE A 35 -0.29 3.55 -0.25
C ILE A 35 -1.31 4.29 -1.11
N LYS A 36 -2.48 3.69 -1.31
CA LYS A 36 -3.63 4.31 -1.97
C LYS A 36 -4.71 4.62 -0.95
N VAL A 37 -5.32 5.80 -1.08
CA VAL A 37 -6.37 6.27 -0.18
C VAL A 37 -7.66 6.42 -0.99
N ALA A 38 -8.70 5.71 -0.60
CA ALA A 38 -10.04 5.92 -1.11
C ALA A 38 -10.66 7.10 -0.36
N ARG A 39 -11.27 8.06 -1.08
CA ARG A 39 -12.03 9.14 -0.44
C ARG A 39 -13.32 8.58 0.17
N ALA A 40 -13.96 9.30 1.09
CA ALA A 40 -15.14 8.80 1.84
C ALA A 40 -16.31 8.38 0.93
N ASP A 41 -16.42 8.99 -0.25
CA ASP A 41 -17.46 8.73 -1.25
C ASP A 41 -16.98 7.83 -2.40
N GLU A 42 -15.77 7.29 -2.30
CA GLU A 42 -15.11 6.50 -3.33
C GLU A 42 -14.80 5.09 -2.81
N ALA A 43 -15.07 4.08 -3.64
CA ALA A 43 -14.65 2.72 -3.40
C ALA A 43 -13.36 2.45 -4.18
N LEU A 44 -12.35 1.91 -3.49
CA LEU A 44 -11.14 1.40 -4.12
C LEU A 44 -11.36 -0.08 -4.45
N VAL A 45 -11.55 -0.37 -5.72
CA VAL A 45 -11.70 -1.71 -6.27
C VAL A 45 -10.33 -2.21 -6.72
N ILE A 46 -9.82 -3.25 -6.08
CA ILE A 46 -8.54 -3.87 -6.42
C ILE A 46 -8.83 -5.23 -7.07
N SER A 47 -8.38 -5.41 -8.31
CA SER A 47 -8.45 -6.68 -9.02
C SER A 47 -7.09 -7.38 -9.05
N GLY A 48 -7.11 -8.71 -8.99
CA GLY A 48 -5.90 -9.55 -9.05
C GLY A 48 -5.30 -9.91 -7.68
N ARG A 49 -5.89 -9.43 -6.57
CA ARG A 49 -5.63 -9.97 -5.24
C ARG A 49 -6.66 -11.07 -4.97
N LYS A 50 -6.21 -12.31 -4.80
CA LYS A 50 -7.05 -13.40 -4.28
C LYS A 50 -7.41 -13.05 -2.83
N GLN A 51 -8.60 -12.50 -2.62
CA GLN A 51 -9.09 -12.17 -1.29
C GLN A 51 -10.19 -13.16 -0.91
N ARG A 52 -10.06 -13.78 0.27
CA ARG A 52 -11.16 -14.54 0.84
C ARG A 52 -12.25 -13.58 1.28
N VAL A 53 -13.37 -13.61 0.57
CA VAL A 53 -14.57 -12.84 0.88
C VAL A 53 -15.56 -13.79 1.54
N GLN A 54 -16.16 -13.33 2.62
CA GLN A 54 -17.25 -14.03 3.27
C GLN A 54 -18.52 -13.74 2.47
N THR A 55 -18.98 -14.71 1.69
CA THR A 55 -20.20 -14.62 0.89
C THR A 55 -21.32 -15.31 1.65
N THR A 56 -22.38 -14.57 1.94
CA THR A 56 -23.60 -15.16 2.48
C THR A 56 -24.41 -15.74 1.34
N VAL A 57 -24.57 -17.06 1.33
CA VAL A 57 -25.44 -17.76 0.38
C VAL A 57 -26.77 -18.01 1.08
N MET A 58 -27.87 -17.59 0.46
CA MET A 58 -29.21 -17.95 0.93
C MET A 58 -29.57 -19.30 0.34
N ASP A 59 -29.87 -20.25 1.23
CA ASP A 59 -30.36 -21.56 0.86
C ASP A 59 -31.84 -21.47 0.43
N ALA A 60 -32.31 -22.47 -0.31
CA ALA A 60 -33.69 -22.52 -0.82
C ALA A 60 -34.74 -22.50 0.31
N ASP A 61 -34.33 -22.93 1.51
CA ASP A 61 -35.15 -22.96 2.73
C ASP A 61 -35.16 -21.61 3.49
N GLY A 62 -34.58 -20.55 2.91
CA GLY A 62 -34.52 -19.21 3.49
C GLY A 62 -33.48 -19.05 4.61
N THR A 63 -32.66 -20.07 4.86
CA THR A 63 -31.56 -20.00 5.82
C THR A 63 -30.31 -19.41 5.16
N SER A 64 -29.66 -18.46 5.82
CA SER A 64 -28.42 -17.86 5.34
C SER A 64 -27.21 -18.61 5.90
N ARG A 65 -26.37 -19.15 5.01
CA ARG A 65 -25.09 -19.76 5.37
C ARG A 65 -23.94 -18.87 4.93
N SER A 66 -22.96 -18.69 5.81
CA SER A 66 -21.73 -17.95 5.49
C SER A 66 -20.72 -18.92 4.89
N GLU A 67 -20.40 -18.75 3.60
CA GLU A 67 -19.32 -19.48 2.93
C GLU A 67 -18.13 -18.55 2.64
N MET A 68 -16.92 -19.07 2.79
CA MET A 68 -15.71 -18.30 2.54
C MET A 68 -15.24 -18.61 1.12
N SER A 69 -15.46 -17.69 0.19
CA SER A 69 -15.11 -17.85 -1.23
C SER A 69 -13.96 -16.93 -1.61
N GLU A 70 -13.06 -17.39 -2.47
CA GLU A 70 -11.98 -16.54 -2.99
C GLU A 70 -12.53 -15.63 -4.08
N SER A 71 -12.69 -14.34 -3.76
CA SER A 71 -13.02 -13.32 -4.75
C SER A 71 -11.73 -12.78 -5.38
N PRO A 72 -11.66 -12.74 -6.72
CA PRO A 72 -10.55 -12.09 -7.43
C PRO A 72 -10.57 -10.55 -7.31
N VAL A 73 -11.65 -10.00 -6.72
CA VAL A 73 -11.89 -8.56 -6.59
C VAL A 73 -12.13 -8.20 -5.12
N THR A 74 -11.41 -7.18 -4.65
CA THR A 74 -11.53 -6.61 -3.31
C THR A 74 -12.08 -5.19 -3.42
N VAL A 75 -13.13 -4.88 -2.67
CA VAL A 75 -13.70 -3.53 -2.59
C VAL A 75 -13.47 -2.97 -1.19
N ILE A 76 -12.83 -1.80 -1.10
CA ILE A 76 -12.58 -1.10 0.16
C ILE A 76 -13.24 0.27 0.07
N VAL A 77 -14.19 0.54 0.95
CA VAL A 77 -14.87 1.84 1.10
C VAL A 77 -14.27 2.59 2.28
N ASN A 78 -14.09 3.92 2.14
CA ASN A 78 -13.66 4.81 3.23
C ASN A 78 -12.40 4.31 3.97
N GLY A 79 -11.34 4.00 3.23
CA GLY A 79 -10.15 3.37 3.81
C GLY A 79 -8.87 3.56 2.99
N LYS A 80 -7.74 3.23 3.62
CA LYS A 80 -6.43 3.15 2.97
C LYS A 80 -6.13 1.70 2.63
N SER A 81 -5.59 1.45 1.45
CA SER A 81 -5.14 0.12 1.06
C SER A 81 -3.74 0.16 0.49
N LEU A 82 -2.97 -0.88 0.80
CA LEU A 82 -1.67 -1.13 0.19
C LEU A 82 -1.89 -1.84 -1.15
N VAL A 83 -1.73 -1.12 -2.24
CA VAL A 83 -1.88 -1.64 -3.61
C VAL A 83 -0.51 -1.76 -4.22
N ASN A 84 -0.14 -2.95 -4.69
CA ASN A 84 1.09 -3.11 -5.43
C ASN A 84 0.92 -2.56 -6.85
N PRO A 85 1.56 -1.45 -7.24
CA PRO A 85 1.34 -0.83 -8.55
C PRO A 85 1.81 -1.70 -9.73
N ILE A 86 2.66 -2.71 -9.47
CA ILE A 86 3.22 -3.57 -10.52
C ILE A 86 2.28 -4.73 -10.85
N THR A 87 1.63 -5.36 -9.86
CA THR A 87 0.85 -6.60 -10.07
C THR A 87 -0.64 -6.45 -9.84
N GLN A 88 -1.11 -5.33 -9.28
CA GLN A 88 -2.51 -5.12 -8.95
C GLN A 88 -3.07 -3.95 -9.77
N ARG A 89 -4.25 -4.15 -10.36
CA ARG A 89 -5.02 -3.07 -10.97
C ARG A 89 -5.98 -2.53 -9.93
N HIS A 90 -6.03 -1.21 -9.78
CA HIS A 90 -7.00 -0.56 -8.91
C HIS A 90 -7.82 0.44 -9.69
N GLU A 91 -9.11 0.47 -9.41
CA GLU A 91 -10.07 1.41 -9.96
C GLU A 91 -10.75 2.13 -8.80
N ILE A 92 -10.98 3.42 -8.96
CA ILE A 92 -11.66 4.25 -7.98
C ILE A 92 -13.05 4.52 -8.55
N ILE A 93 -14.08 3.99 -7.89
CA ILE A 93 -15.47 4.14 -8.31
C ILE A 93 -16.16 5.08 -7.34
N SER A 94 -16.81 6.13 -7.87
CA SER A 94 -17.69 7.02 -7.10
C SER A 94 -18.97 6.29 -6.72
N LEU A 95 -19.41 6.44 -5.47
CA LEU A 95 -20.66 5.85 -4.96
C LEU A 95 -21.87 6.79 -5.03
N ARG A 96 -21.71 7.96 -5.68
CA ARG A 96 -22.79 8.92 -5.94
C ARG A 96 -23.48 8.66 -7.27
#